data_AF-A0A1C6DN25-F1
#
_entry.id   AF-A0A1C6DN25-F1
#
_cell.length_a   1.000
_cell.length_b   1.000
_cell.length_c   1.000
_cell.angle_alpha   90.00
_cell.angle_beta   90.00
_cell.angle_gamma   90.00
#
_symmetry.space_group_name_H-M   'P 1'
#
loop_
_entity.id
_entity.type
_entity.pdbx_description
1 polymer ?
#
loop_
_entity_poly.entity_id
_entity_poly.type
_entity_poly.pdbx_seq_one_letter_code
_entity_poly.pdbx_strand_id
1 'polypeptide(L)' 'MILVDVKEGIDVELKGEVMDQLLEFVMITKSLRQSLPEKVKEKLPKAFEVAMTVDDDWRLSGEIFRMIYGGEENND' A
#
# COMPACT_ATOMS: atom_id res chain seq x y z
N MET A 1 6.05 5.16 23.44
CA MET A 1 6.38 6.42 22.75
C MET A 1 7.75 6.24 22.13
N ILE A 2 7.79 5.89 20.84
CA ILE A 2 9.04 5.81 20.08
C ILE A 2 9.26 7.20 19.50
N LEU A 3 10.28 7.92 19.99
CA LEU A 3 10.71 9.20 19.43
C LEU A 3 11.64 8.90 18.25
N VAL A 4 11.14 9.09 17.03
CA VAL A 4 11.96 9.03 15.82
C VAL A 4 12.36 10.46 15.48
N ASP A 5 13.65 10.77 15.63
CA ASP A 5 14.23 12.07 15.26
C ASP A 5 14.42 12.09 13.73
N VAL A 6 13.47 12.69 13.01
CA VAL A 6 13.51 12.80 11.55
C VAL A 6 14.39 13.99 11.18
N LYS A 7 15.70 13.76 11.06
CA LYS A 7 16.62 14.79 10.55
C LYS A 7 16.84 14.67 9.04
N GLU A 8 16.50 15.80 8.40
CA GLU A 8 16.92 16.30 7.09
C GLU A 8 16.19 15.74 5.87
N GLY A 9 15.06 16.40 5.55
CA GLY A 9 14.46 16.34 4.21
C GLY A 9 13.17 17.13 4.05
N ILE A 10 12.25 17.09 5.01
CA ILE A 10 10.97 17.80 4.96
C ILE A 10 10.59 18.16 6.40
N ASP A 11 10.43 19.45 6.68
CA ASP A 11 10.18 20.04 8.01
C ASP A 11 8.72 19.80 8.45
N VAL A 12 8.33 18.53 8.59
CA VAL A 12 6.97 18.12 8.97
C VAL A 12 7.05 17.26 10.21
N GLU A 13 6.63 17.85 11.34
CA GLU A 13 6.42 17.11 12.58
C GLU A 13 5.20 16.19 12.39
N LEU A 14 5.46 14.90 12.14
CA LEU A 14 4.40 13.90 12.06
C LEU A 14 3.90 13.58 13.47
N LYS A 15 2.58 13.61 13.63
CA LYS A 15 1.95 13.11 14.87
C LYS A 15 2.33 11.64 15.07
N GLY A 16 2.52 11.22 16.33
CA GLY A 16 2.84 9.83 16.67
C GLY A 16 1.88 8.81 16.03
N GLU A 17 0.59 9.12 15.96
CA GLU A 17 -0.43 8.29 15.30
C GLU A 17 -0.14 8.07 13.80
N VAL A 18 0.33 9.09 13.09
CA VAL A 18 0.70 8.99 11.67
C VAL A 18 1.94 8.10 11.51
N MET A 19 2.88 8.19 12.45
CA MET A 19 4.06 7.33 12.45
C MET A 19 3.71 5.86 12.71
N ASP A 20 2.79 5.60 13.65
CA ASP A 20 2.29 4.25 13.92
C ASP A 20 1.59 3.65 12.69
N GLN A 21 0.78 4.45 11.98
CA GLN A 21 0.15 4.02 10.71
C GLN A 21 1.17 3.69 9.61
N LEU A 22 2.24 4.49 9.48
CA LEU A 22 3.32 4.22 8.54
C LEU A 22 4.06 2.91 8.89
N LEU A 23 4.32 2.67 10.17
CA LEU A 23 4.95 1.43 10.63
C LEU A 23 4.05 0.22 10.37
N GLU A 24 2.75 0.33 10.63
CA GLU A 24 1.77 -0.72 10.34
C GLU A 24 1.73 -1.04 8.84
N PHE A 25 1.71 -0.02 7.99
CA PHE A 25 1.77 -0.19 6.53
C PHE A 25 3.05 -0.95 6.10
N VAL A 26 4.21 -0.60 6.66
CA VAL A 26 5.47 -1.30 6.40
C VAL A 26 5.42 -2.77 6.85
N MET A 27 4.76 -3.06 7.97
CA MET A 27 4.60 -4.44 8.46
C MET A 27 3.67 -5.24 7.55
N ILE A 28 2.54 -4.67 7.13
CA ILE A 28 1.58 -5.30 6.22
C ILE A 28 2.24 -5.62 4.88
N THR A 29 2.94 -4.64 4.28
CA THR A 29 3.63 -4.81 3.00
C THR A 29 4.70 -5.92 3.06
N LYS A 30 5.47 -6.00 4.16
CA LYS A 30 6.41 -7.10 4.40
C LYS A 30 5.73 -8.46 4.50
N SER A 31 4.64 -8.54 5.25
CA SER A 31 3.85 -9.77 5.40
C SER A 31 3.30 -10.26 4.06
N LEU A 32 2.71 -9.36 3.27
CA LEU A 32 2.20 -9.65 1.92
C LEU A 32 3.30 -10.15 0.98
N ARG A 33 4.49 -9.53 1.03
CA ARG A 33 5.64 -9.98 0.23
C ARG A 33 6.14 -11.37 0.63
N GLN A 34 5.91 -11.81 1.86
CA GLN A 34 6.29 -13.15 2.32
C GLN A 34 5.24 -14.21 1.96
N SER A 35 3.95 -13.84 1.98
CA SER A 35 2.84 -14.77 1.79
C SER A 35 2.42 -14.96 0.33
N LEU A 36 2.64 -13.96 -0.53
CA LEU A 36 2.16 -14.00 -1.92
C LEU A 36 3.11 -14.78 -2.86
N PRO A 37 2.61 -15.31 -3.99
CA PRO A 37 3.46 -15.89 -5.04
C PRO A 37 4.34 -14.82 -5.71
N GLU A 38 5.55 -15.19 -6.18
CA GLU A 38 6.51 -14.25 -6.82
C GLU A 38 5.88 -13.39 -7.94
N LYS A 39 5.05 -14.00 -8.82
CA LYS A 39 4.35 -13.30 -9.90
C LYS A 39 3.43 -12.16 -9.43
N VAL A 40 2.93 -12.25 -8.19
CA VAL A 40 2.07 -11.22 -7.58
C VAL A 40 2.92 -10.18 -6.86
N LYS A 41 4.04 -10.60 -6.23
CA LYS A 41 4.95 -9.69 -5.53
C LYS A 41 5.46 -8.56 -6.43
N GLU A 42 5.73 -8.88 -7.70
CA GLU A 42 6.16 -7.89 -8.70
C GLU A 42 5.11 -6.79 -8.95
N LYS A 43 3.83 -7.08 -8.70
CA LYS A 43 2.72 -6.16 -8.95
C LYS A 43 2.32 -5.35 -7.72
N LEU A 44 2.72 -5.78 -6.52
CA LEU A 44 2.40 -5.10 -5.26
C LEU A 44 2.78 -3.61 -5.25
N PRO A 45 3.99 -3.18 -5.69
CA PRO A 45 4.35 -1.76 -5.67
C PRO A 45 3.36 -0.90 -6.46
N LYS A 46 2.93 -1.37 -7.64
CA LYS A 46 1.97 -0.64 -8.46
C LYS A 46 0.57 -0.61 -7.84
N ALA A 47 0.14 -1.70 -7.22
CA ALA A 47 -1.13 -1.75 -6.50
C ALA A 47 -1.18 -0.74 -5.34
N PHE A 48 -0.08 -0.60 -4.58
CA PHE A 48 0.01 0.43 -3.52
C PHE A 48 0.05 1.86 -4.09
N GLU A 49 0.72 2.09 -5.21
CA GLU A 49 0.71 3.39 -5.90
C GLU A 49 -0.71 3.81 -6.30
N VAL A 50 -1.50 2.88 -6.84
CA VAL A 50 -2.90 3.14 -7.18
C VAL A 50 -3.72 3.45 -5.92
N ALA A 51 -3.53 2.69 -4.84
CA ALA A 51 -4.22 2.93 -3.57
C ALA A 51 -3.94 4.30 -2.94
N MET A 52 -2.78 4.91 -3.25
CA MET A 52 -2.44 6.25 -2.78
C MET A 52 -3.00 7.38 -3.66
N THR A 53 -3.55 7.07 -4.84
CA THR A 53 -3.95 8.06 -5.85
C THR A 53 -5.43 7.99 -6.25
N VAL A 54 -6.12 6.89 -5.92
CA VAL A 54 -7.54 6.68 -6.20
C VAL A 54 -8.35 6.81 -4.91
N ASP A 55 -9.17 7.85 -4.81
CA ASP A 55 -10.03 8.12 -3.64
C ASP A 55 -11.34 7.30 -3.63
N ASP A 56 -11.67 6.65 -4.76
CA ASP A 56 -12.89 5.84 -4.91
C ASP A 56 -12.61 4.37 -4.58
N ASP A 57 -13.11 3.91 -3.44
CA ASP A 57 -12.90 2.55 -2.92
C ASP A 57 -13.41 1.46 -3.89
N TRP A 58 -14.52 1.71 -4.59
CA TRP A 58 -15.08 0.74 -5.54
C TRP A 58 -14.15 0.58 -6.74
N ARG A 59 -13.73 1.70 -7.32
CA ARG A 59 -12.78 1.72 -8.44
C ARG A 59 -11.44 1.12 -8.04
N LEU A 60 -10.95 1.46 -6.85
CA LEU A 60 -9.69 0.93 -6.31
C LEU A 60 -9.73 -0.60 -6.19
N SER A 61 -10.82 -1.15 -5.66
CA SER A 61 -10.98 -2.60 -5.51
C SER A 61 -10.94 -3.32 -6.86
N GLY A 62 -11.60 -2.76 -7.88
CA GLY A 62 -11.56 -3.26 -9.25
C GLY A 62 -10.14 -3.21 -9.81
N GLU A 63 -9.48 -2.05 -9.77
CA GLU A 63 -8.13 -1.89 -10.31
C GLU A 63 -7.10 -2.83 -9.66
N ILE A 64 -7.11 -2.96 -8.32
CA ILE A 64 -6.25 -3.89 -7.59
C ILE A 64 -6.54 -5.35 -7.97
N PHE A 65 -7.83 -5.71 -8.09
CA PHE A 65 -8.22 -7.07 -8.46
C PHE A 65 -7.71 -7.44 -9.86
N ARG A 66 -7.89 -6.57 -10.85
CA ARG A 66 -7.39 -6.79 -12.22
C ARG A 66 -5.87 -6.92 -12.23
N MET A 67 -5.16 -6.09 -11.46
CA MET A 67 -3.70 -6.16 -11.37
C MET A 67 -3.23 -7.49 -10.78
N ILE A 68 -3.76 -7.88 -9.62
CA ILE A 68 -3.30 -9.06 -8.89
C ILE A 68 -3.75 -10.36 -9.56
N TYR A 69 -5.04 -10.47 -9.89
CA TYR A 69 -5.67 -11.71 -10.33
C TYR A 69 -5.86 -11.80 -11.85
N GLY A 70 -5.61 -10.72 -12.60
CA GLY A 70 -5.68 -10.73 -14.07
C GLY A 70 -7.10 -10.82 -14.62
N GLY A 71 -8.12 -10.52 -13.82
CA GLY A 71 -9.51 -10.54 -14.28
C GLY A 71 -9.80 -9.37 -15.22
N GLU A 72 -10.22 -9.65 -16.44
CA GLU A 72 -11.24 -8.80 -17.06
C GLU A 72 -12.52 -9.02 -16.25
N GLU A 73 -13.16 -7.96 -15.76
CA GLU A 73 -14.55 -8.07 -15.33
C GLU A 73 -15.35 -8.50 -16.57
N ASN A 74 -15.67 -9.78 -16.68
CA ASN A 74 -16.75 -10.23 -17.55
C ASN A 74 -18.02 -9.64 -16.95
N ASN A 75 -18.36 -8.43 -17.39
CA ASN A 75 -19.71 -7.91 -17.32
C ASN A 75 -20.54 -8.71 -18.34
N ASP A 76 -21.05 -9.86 -17.91
CA ASP A 76 -22.28 -10.45 -18.47
C ASP A 76 -23.49 -9.90 -17.68
#